data_AF-A0AAV2QWM9-F1
#
_entry.id   AF-A0AAV2QWM9-F1
#
_cell.length_a   1.000
_cell.length_b   1.000
_cell.length_c   1.000
_cell.angle_alpha   90.00
_cell.angle_beta   90.00
_cell.angle_gamma   90.00
#
_symmetry.space_group_name_H-M   'P 1'
#
loop_
_entity.id
_entity.type
_entity.pdbx_description
1 polymer ?
#
loop_
_entity_poly.entity_id
_entity_poly.type
_entity_poly.pdbx_seq_one_letter_code
_entity_poly.pdbx_strand_id
1 'polypeptide(L)'
;RVAVGDQHSLALTSWGMLYAWGENGFGQLGINSIESHCNVPKLVKSLARKQVVQVVAGSNHSVALTADGEVYCWGHNHAGQLGLGNCEGPQREPVLVKSLAGCPVIQVVAGGMHSAVLTNGGFLLTWGSNKYGQLGYTPKNNELFSANPTVVPNLATYSEAVKFVAAGEGHTAILDSCGKL
;
A
#
# COMPACT_ATOMS: atom_id res chain seq x y z
N ARG A 1 -10.73 -5.46 11.26
CA ARG A 1 -9.57 -5.98 10.48
C ARG A 1 -8.30 -5.42 11.11
N VAL A 2 -7.19 -6.14 11.10
CA VAL A 2 -5.91 -5.68 11.67
C VAL A 2 -4.83 -5.84 10.61
N ALA A 3 -3.89 -4.90 10.56
CA ALA A 3 -2.66 -5.00 9.80
C ALA A 3 -1.48 -4.64 10.70
N VAL A 4 -0.35 -5.29 10.47
CA VAL A 4 0.88 -5.09 11.25
C VAL A 4 2.03 -4.84 10.28
N GLY A 5 2.79 -3.78 10.54
CA GLY A 5 4.11 -3.59 9.95
C GLY A 5 5.18 -4.10 10.91
N ASP A 6 6.43 -3.69 10.69
CA ASP A 6 7.54 -4.20 11.52
C ASP A 6 7.42 -3.81 12.99
N GLN A 7 6.99 -2.57 13.24
CA GLN A 7 6.90 -1.99 14.60
C GLN A 7 5.64 -1.14 14.81
N HIS A 8 4.67 -1.19 13.90
CA HIS A 8 3.42 -0.45 14.01
C HIS A 8 2.21 -1.34 13.70
N SER A 9 1.05 -0.96 14.22
CA SER A 9 -0.19 -1.71 14.09
C SER A 9 -1.33 -0.79 13.69
N LEU A 10 -2.22 -1.32 12.86
CA LEU A 10 -3.39 -0.65 12.34
C LEU A 10 -4.62 -1.51 12.63
N ALA A 11 -5.68 -0.91 13.18
CA ALA A 11 -6.97 -1.56 13.39
C ALA A 11 -8.09 -0.79 12.71
N LEU A 12 -8.85 -1.52 11.91
CA LEU A 12 -10.04 -1.02 11.22
C LEU A 12 -11.30 -1.60 11.88
N THR A 13 -12.16 -0.70 12.34
CA THR A 13 -13.48 -1.01 12.91
C THR A 13 -14.50 -1.35 11.81
N SER A 14 -15.65 -1.92 12.19
CA SER A 14 -16.77 -2.17 11.26
C SER A 14 -17.41 -0.89 10.70
N TRP A 15 -17.19 0.25 11.34
CA TRP A 15 -17.71 1.56 10.95
C TRP A 15 -16.76 2.34 10.03
N GLY A 16 -15.68 1.70 9.57
CA GLY A 16 -14.68 2.34 8.71
C GLY A 16 -13.67 3.24 9.44
N MET A 17 -13.70 3.29 10.77
CA MET A 17 -12.74 4.08 11.55
C MET A 17 -11.41 3.33 11.69
N LEU A 18 -10.30 4.03 11.39
CA LEU A 18 -8.94 3.51 11.45
C LEU A 18 -8.18 4.03 12.68
N TYR A 19 -7.62 3.11 13.46
CA TYR A 19 -6.76 3.38 14.60
C TYR A 19 -5.35 2.87 14.36
N ALA A 20 -4.35 3.57 14.89
CA ALA A 20 -2.94 3.24 14.73
C ALA A 20 -2.18 3.38 16.06
N TRP A 21 -1.21 2.51 16.31
CA TRP A 21 -0.27 2.57 17.44
C TRP A 21 1.05 1.87 17.11
N GLY A 22 2.06 2.03 17.98
CA GLY A 22 3.42 1.54 17.79
C GLY A 22 4.39 2.66 17.37
N GLU A 23 5.43 2.30 16.63
CA GLU A 23 6.47 3.21 16.13
C GLU A 23 5.89 4.24 15.13
N ASN A 24 6.38 5.48 15.18
CA ASN A 24 5.95 6.59 14.32
C ASN A 24 7.07 7.52 13.82
N GLY A 25 8.33 7.10 13.84
CA GLY A 25 9.49 7.89 13.39
C GLY A 25 9.44 8.27 11.91
N PHE A 26 8.66 7.55 11.10
CA PHE A 26 8.38 7.91 9.71
C PHE A 26 6.93 8.38 9.48
N GLY A 27 6.17 8.66 10.54
CA GLY A 27 4.79 9.09 10.42
C GLY A 27 3.82 7.98 10.00
N GLN A 28 4.22 6.70 10.06
CA GLN A 28 3.41 5.55 9.64
C GLN A 28 2.13 5.33 10.46
N LEU A 29 1.92 6.07 11.55
CA LEU A 29 0.62 6.07 12.22
C LEU A 29 -0.39 7.00 11.56
N GLY A 30 0.04 7.96 10.73
CA GLY A 30 -0.87 8.85 10.00
C GLY A 30 -1.60 9.88 10.88
N ILE A 31 -1.13 10.09 12.11
CA ILE A 31 -1.78 10.91 13.15
C ILE A 31 -1.30 12.37 13.18
N ASN A 32 -0.63 12.84 12.12
CA ASN A 32 -0.02 14.18 12.05
C ASN A 32 0.94 14.48 13.22
N SER A 33 1.79 13.52 13.55
CA SER A 33 2.79 13.63 14.61
C SER A 33 4.11 13.03 14.17
N ILE A 34 5.21 13.48 14.79
CA ILE A 34 6.54 12.87 14.72
C ILE A 34 7.06 12.42 16.08
N GLU A 35 6.17 12.29 17.08
CA GLU A 35 6.51 11.51 18.26
C GLU A 35 7.02 10.14 17.81
N SER A 36 8.09 9.63 18.42
CA SER A 36 8.76 8.41 17.98
C SER A 36 7.87 7.18 18.07
N HIS A 37 6.85 7.20 18.92
CA HIS A 37 5.91 6.10 19.08
C HIS A 37 4.60 6.55 19.76
N CYS A 38 3.60 5.69 19.69
CA CYS A 38 2.34 5.83 20.39
C CYS A 38 1.93 4.49 21.01
N ASN A 39 1.88 4.39 22.33
CA ASN A 39 1.59 3.14 23.04
C ASN A 39 0.09 2.81 23.17
N VAL A 40 -0.77 3.67 22.65
CA VAL A 40 -2.23 3.50 22.70
C VAL A 40 -2.83 3.71 21.30
N PRO A 41 -3.88 2.96 20.92
CA PRO A 41 -4.57 3.18 19.65
C PRO A 41 -5.08 4.63 19.52
N LYS A 42 -4.56 5.38 18.54
CA LYS A 42 -5.02 6.72 18.19
C LYS A 42 -5.80 6.70 16.88
N LEU A 43 -6.88 7.46 16.82
CA LEU A 43 -7.69 7.63 15.62
C LEU A 43 -6.89 8.38 14.53
N VAL A 44 -6.86 7.83 13.32
CA VAL A 44 -6.33 8.50 12.12
C VAL A 44 -7.38 9.49 11.61
N LYS A 45 -7.39 10.70 12.19
CA LYS A 45 -8.46 11.69 12.03
C LYS A 45 -8.72 12.11 10.58
N SER A 46 -7.68 12.19 9.76
CA SER A 46 -7.78 12.57 8.34
C SER A 46 -8.62 11.59 7.51
N LEU A 47 -8.74 10.34 7.93
CA LEU A 47 -9.58 9.31 7.30
C LEU A 47 -10.93 9.10 8.02
N ALA A 48 -11.23 9.83 9.10
CA ALA A 48 -12.44 9.60 9.90
C ALA A 48 -13.76 9.85 9.13
N ARG A 49 -13.70 10.61 8.02
CA ARG A 49 -14.84 10.85 7.12
C ARG A 49 -14.83 9.98 5.87
N LYS A 50 -13.88 9.03 5.78
CA LYS A 50 -13.77 8.07 4.68
C LYS A 50 -14.24 6.71 5.18
N GLN A 51 -15.01 6.01 4.35
CA GLN A 51 -15.39 4.63 4.65
C GLN A 51 -14.24 3.70 4.28
N VAL A 52 -13.29 3.48 5.20
CA VAL A 52 -12.15 2.59 4.96
C VAL A 52 -12.63 1.13 5.02
N VAL A 53 -12.28 0.34 4.01
CA VAL A 53 -12.69 -1.07 3.87
C VAL A 53 -11.52 -2.05 3.97
N GLN A 54 -10.30 -1.60 3.71
CA GLN A 54 -9.09 -2.39 3.87
C GLN A 54 -7.94 -1.52 4.35
N VAL A 55 -7.08 -2.11 5.17
CA VAL A 55 -5.82 -1.52 5.61
C VAL A 55 -4.73 -2.58 5.55
N VAL A 56 -3.54 -2.19 5.11
CA VAL A 56 -2.33 -3.01 5.09
C VAL A 56 -1.14 -2.16 5.54
N ALA A 57 -0.11 -2.82 6.03
CA ALA A 57 1.11 -2.17 6.50
C ALA A 57 2.32 -2.87 5.87
N GLY A 58 3.28 -2.08 5.39
CA GLY A 58 4.63 -2.55 5.08
C GLY A 58 5.54 -2.37 6.28
N SER A 59 6.86 -2.34 6.06
CA SER A 59 7.82 -2.19 7.17
C SER A 59 7.61 -0.88 7.93
N ASN A 60 7.55 0.24 7.20
CA ASN A 60 7.46 1.59 7.76
C ASN A 60 6.46 2.48 7.02
N HIS A 61 5.54 1.90 6.27
CA HIS A 61 4.48 2.63 5.57
C HIS A 61 3.15 1.89 5.72
N SER A 62 2.07 2.60 5.43
CA SER A 62 0.72 2.10 5.56
C SER A 62 -0.10 2.47 4.34
N VAL A 63 -1.07 1.62 4.01
CA VAL A 63 -1.97 1.80 2.88
C VAL A 63 -3.41 1.51 3.31
N ALA A 64 -4.33 2.38 2.93
CA ALA A 64 -5.76 2.21 3.14
C ALA A 64 -6.52 2.26 1.81
N LEU A 65 -7.53 1.40 1.69
CA LEU A 65 -8.52 1.40 0.61
C LEU A 65 -9.87 1.81 1.17
N THR A 66 -10.52 2.76 0.52
CA THR A 66 -11.89 3.20 0.85
C THR A 66 -12.94 2.46 0.02
N ALA A 67 -14.20 2.51 0.46
CA ALA A 67 -15.35 1.95 -0.26
C ALA A 67 -15.56 2.60 -1.64
N ASP A 68 -15.12 3.84 -1.82
CA ASP A 68 -15.19 4.57 -3.08
C ASP A 68 -14.03 4.21 -4.04
N GLY A 69 -13.17 3.26 -3.65
CA GLY A 69 -12.02 2.83 -4.45
C GLY A 69 -10.78 3.73 -4.31
N GLU A 70 -10.83 4.76 -3.47
CA GLU A 70 -9.66 5.63 -3.23
C GLU A 70 -8.60 4.91 -2.41
N VAL A 71 -7.33 5.08 -2.81
CA VAL A 71 -6.15 4.53 -2.13
C VAL A 71 -5.38 5.66 -1.46
N TYR A 72 -5.12 5.50 -0.16
CA TYR A 72 -4.32 6.42 0.64
C TYR A 72 -3.05 5.74 1.13
N CYS A 73 -1.91 6.42 1.03
CA CYS A 73 -0.63 5.94 1.55
C CYS A 73 0.01 6.98 2.48
N TRP A 74 0.71 6.52 3.51
CA TRP A 74 1.51 7.37 4.39
C TRP A 74 2.65 6.59 5.05
N GLY A 75 3.54 7.29 5.74
CA GLY A 75 4.76 6.73 6.33
C GLY A 75 6.00 7.00 5.48
N HIS A 76 6.96 6.07 5.54
CA HIS A 76 8.25 6.13 4.85
C HIS A 76 8.13 6.08 3.32
N ASN A 77 8.94 6.88 2.60
CA ASN A 77 8.84 7.01 1.12
C ASN A 77 10.19 6.95 0.35
N HIS A 78 11.29 6.47 0.95
CA HIS A 78 12.60 6.53 0.29
C HIS A 78 12.72 5.73 -1.02
N ALA A 79 11.85 4.75 -1.25
CA ALA A 79 11.78 3.98 -2.49
C ALA A 79 10.52 4.31 -3.32
N GLY A 80 9.79 5.38 -2.95
CA GLY A 80 8.55 5.75 -3.62
C GLY A 80 7.37 4.85 -3.27
N GLN A 81 7.43 4.07 -2.17
CA GLN A 81 6.39 3.11 -1.77
C GLN A 81 5.02 3.73 -1.44
N LEU A 82 4.93 5.06 -1.38
CA LEU A 82 3.66 5.78 -1.25
C LEU A 82 2.96 6.06 -2.59
N GLY A 83 3.64 5.86 -3.73
CA GLY A 83 3.02 5.99 -5.05
C GLY A 83 2.72 7.43 -5.47
N LEU A 84 3.36 8.42 -4.82
CA LEU A 84 3.09 9.85 -5.01
C LEU A 84 3.87 10.48 -6.18
N GLY A 85 4.57 9.67 -6.99
CA GLY A 85 5.38 10.13 -8.10
C GLY A 85 6.73 10.72 -7.71
N ASN A 86 7.11 10.59 -6.44
CA ASN A 86 8.38 11.08 -5.89
C ASN A 86 8.85 10.17 -4.73
N CYS A 87 10.09 10.37 -4.28
CA CYS A 87 10.66 9.72 -3.09
C CYS A 87 10.90 10.74 -1.95
N GLU A 88 10.13 11.83 -1.94
CA GLU A 88 10.31 12.92 -0.98
C GLU A 88 9.62 12.60 0.33
N GLY A 89 10.41 12.65 1.41
CA GLY A 89 9.96 12.73 2.80
C GLY A 89 9.02 11.63 3.29
N PRO A 90 9.02 11.33 4.59
CA PRO A 90 7.90 10.61 5.16
C PRO A 90 6.62 11.46 5.10
N GLN A 91 5.48 10.82 4.85
CA GLN A 91 4.18 11.47 4.95
C GLN A 91 3.55 11.14 6.30
N ARG A 92 3.27 12.17 7.10
CA ARG A 92 2.77 12.03 8.48
C ARG A 92 1.25 11.86 8.57
N GLU A 93 0.58 12.01 7.44
CA GLU A 93 -0.85 11.85 7.28
C GLU A 93 -1.13 11.07 5.99
N PRO A 94 -2.23 10.29 5.94
CA PRO A 94 -2.76 9.67 4.73
C PRO A 94 -2.83 10.65 3.54
N VAL A 95 -2.11 10.33 2.47
CA VAL A 95 -2.12 11.09 1.21
C VAL A 95 -2.81 10.26 0.13
N LEU A 96 -3.74 10.88 -0.60
CA LEU A 96 -4.42 10.26 -1.73
C LEU A 96 -3.42 9.98 -2.87
N VAL A 97 -3.37 8.73 -3.33
CA VAL A 97 -2.60 8.32 -4.50
C VAL A 97 -3.35 8.72 -5.77
N LYS A 98 -3.20 9.98 -6.19
CA LYS A 98 -3.99 10.57 -7.29
C LYS A 98 -3.88 9.84 -8.63
N SER A 99 -2.76 9.18 -8.89
CA SER A 99 -2.54 8.39 -10.11
C SER A 99 -3.45 7.15 -10.20
N LEU A 100 -4.06 6.72 -9.10
CA LEU A 100 -5.05 5.64 -9.06
C LEU A 100 -6.51 6.14 -9.12
N ALA A 101 -6.74 7.46 -9.29
CA ALA A 101 -8.09 8.00 -9.38
C ALA A 101 -8.86 7.38 -10.56
N GLY A 102 -10.06 6.85 -10.30
CA GLY A 102 -10.88 6.17 -11.29
C GLY A 102 -10.47 4.72 -11.58
N CYS A 103 -9.39 4.21 -10.98
CA CYS A 103 -9.08 2.78 -11.03
C CYS A 103 -10.02 1.99 -10.12
N PRO A 104 -10.68 0.92 -10.59
CA PRO A 104 -11.58 0.11 -9.77
C PRO A 104 -10.78 -0.84 -8.86
N VAL A 105 -10.10 -0.29 -7.85
CA VAL A 105 -9.28 -1.05 -6.90
C VAL A 105 -10.17 -1.88 -5.97
N ILE A 106 -9.84 -3.17 -5.83
CA ILE A 106 -10.56 -4.12 -4.97
C ILE A 106 -9.70 -4.69 -3.84
N GLN A 107 -8.37 -4.59 -3.96
CA GLN A 107 -7.43 -5.06 -2.96
C GLN A 107 -6.20 -4.16 -2.91
N VAL A 108 -5.71 -3.88 -1.71
CA VAL A 108 -4.37 -3.31 -1.46
C VAL A 108 -3.49 -4.33 -0.74
N VAL A 109 -2.19 -4.34 -1.03
CA VAL A 109 -1.16 -5.06 -0.27
C VAL A 109 0.10 -4.22 -0.13
N ALA A 110 0.88 -4.50 0.91
CA ALA A 110 2.16 -3.86 1.17
C ALA A 110 3.17 -4.92 1.59
N GLY A 111 4.36 -4.88 1.00
CA GLY A 111 5.53 -5.61 1.45
C GLY A 111 6.49 -4.69 2.20
N GLY A 112 7.77 -5.05 2.30
CA GLY A 112 8.73 -4.29 3.12
C GLY A 112 8.84 -2.81 2.71
N MET A 113 9.24 -2.56 1.45
CA MET A 113 9.34 -1.20 0.88
C MET A 113 8.61 -1.07 -0.45
N HIS A 114 7.55 -1.85 -0.66
CA HIS A 114 6.74 -1.79 -1.88
C HIS A 114 5.26 -1.97 -1.56
N SER A 115 4.42 -1.58 -2.50
CA SER A 115 2.97 -1.59 -2.39
C SER A 115 2.37 -2.07 -3.70
N ALA A 116 1.18 -2.64 -3.63
CA ALA A 116 0.45 -3.04 -4.82
C ALA A 116 -1.06 -2.89 -4.65
N VAL A 117 -1.75 -2.74 -5.78
CA VAL A 117 -3.21 -2.81 -5.87
C VAL A 117 -3.64 -3.83 -6.89
N LEU A 118 -4.71 -4.57 -6.58
CA LEU A 118 -5.46 -5.37 -7.54
C LEU A 118 -6.73 -4.63 -7.92
N THR A 119 -7.01 -4.56 -9.22
CA THR A 119 -8.24 -3.97 -9.75
C THR A 119 -9.29 -5.04 -10.06
N ASN A 120 -10.56 -4.65 -10.13
CA ASN A 120 -11.67 -5.53 -10.51
C ASN A 120 -11.49 -6.15 -11.92
N GLY A 121 -10.70 -5.50 -12.79
CA GLY A 121 -10.35 -6.00 -14.11
C GLY A 121 -9.22 -7.04 -14.10
N GLY A 122 -8.69 -7.42 -12.94
CA GLY A 122 -7.58 -8.37 -12.81
C GLY A 122 -6.20 -7.78 -13.06
N PHE A 123 -6.09 -6.45 -13.19
CA PHE A 123 -4.79 -5.78 -13.32
C PHE A 123 -4.15 -5.60 -11.94
N LEU A 124 -2.91 -6.07 -11.83
CA LEU A 124 -2.03 -5.78 -10.72
C LEU A 124 -1.18 -4.55 -11.06
N LEU A 125 -1.19 -3.55 -10.18
CA LEU A 125 -0.26 -2.42 -10.24
C LEU A 125 0.65 -2.48 -9.02
N THR A 126 1.96 -2.36 -9.22
CA THR A 126 2.97 -2.36 -8.15
C THR A 126 3.80 -1.07 -8.20
N TRP A 127 4.34 -0.66 -7.05
CA TRP A 127 5.27 0.47 -6.92
C TRP A 127 6.10 0.36 -5.63
N GLY A 128 7.14 1.17 -5.50
CA GLY A 128 8.11 1.13 -4.42
C GLY A 128 9.43 0.50 -4.84
N SER A 129 10.13 -0.13 -3.90
CA SER A 129 11.40 -0.79 -4.14
C SER A 129 11.27 -1.97 -5.11
N ASN A 130 12.31 -2.17 -5.92
CA ASN A 130 12.48 -3.29 -6.84
C ASN A 130 13.87 -3.95 -6.70
N LYS A 131 14.53 -3.82 -5.54
CA LYS A 131 15.88 -4.35 -5.33
C LYS A 131 16.00 -5.86 -5.59
N TYR A 132 14.91 -6.60 -5.37
CA TYR A 132 14.85 -8.05 -5.56
C TYR A 132 13.89 -8.47 -6.69
N GLY A 133 13.42 -7.53 -7.51
CA GLY A 133 12.42 -7.82 -8.56
C GLY A 133 10.98 -7.91 -8.05
N GLN A 134 10.70 -7.49 -6.81
CA GLN A 134 9.39 -7.58 -6.18
C GLN A 134 8.25 -6.84 -6.91
N LEU A 135 8.55 -5.91 -7.83
CA LEU A 135 7.53 -5.23 -8.63
C LEU A 135 7.04 -6.09 -9.81
N GLY A 136 7.77 -7.14 -10.20
CA GLY A 136 7.41 -7.99 -11.34
C GLY A 136 7.68 -7.36 -12.71
N TYR A 137 8.40 -6.24 -12.76
CA TYR A 137 8.86 -5.59 -14.00
C TYR A 137 10.17 -4.84 -13.77
N THR A 138 10.78 -4.37 -14.86
CA THR A 138 11.97 -3.51 -14.84
C THR A 138 11.56 -2.03 -14.93
N PRO A 139 11.77 -1.22 -13.88
CA PRO A 139 11.51 0.21 -13.92
C PRO A 139 12.31 0.95 -15.01
N LYS A 140 11.86 2.15 -15.36
CA LYS A 140 12.54 3.01 -16.34
C LYS A 140 14.00 3.23 -15.94
N ASN A 141 14.88 3.39 -16.93
CA ASN A 141 16.33 3.60 -16.74
C ASN A 141 17.03 2.53 -15.90
N ASN A 142 16.45 1.33 -15.77
CA ASN A 142 16.94 0.26 -14.90
C ASN A 142 17.06 0.69 -13.42
N GLU A 143 16.17 1.56 -12.95
CA GLU A 143 16.09 1.93 -11.55
C GLU A 143 15.67 0.75 -10.66
N LEU A 144 16.15 0.74 -9.42
CA LEU A 144 15.81 -0.28 -8.41
C LEU A 144 14.55 0.08 -7.62
N PHE A 145 13.71 0.97 -8.15
CA PHE A 145 12.43 1.36 -7.56
C PHE A 145 11.51 2.01 -8.61
N SER A 146 10.25 2.22 -8.26
CA SER A 146 9.29 3.00 -9.04
C SER A 146 8.37 3.78 -8.12
N ALA A 147 8.36 5.11 -8.21
CA ALA A 147 7.53 5.95 -7.34
C ALA A 147 6.07 6.11 -7.83
N ASN A 148 5.71 5.46 -8.95
CA ASN A 148 4.38 5.54 -9.53
C ASN A 148 3.77 4.13 -9.61
N PRO A 149 2.49 3.96 -9.21
CA PRO A 149 1.74 2.74 -9.50
C PRO A 149 1.83 2.40 -10.99
N THR A 150 2.39 1.24 -11.30
CA THR A 150 2.63 0.80 -12.68
C THR A 150 2.03 -0.58 -12.87
N VAL A 151 1.32 -0.77 -13.98
CA VAL A 151 0.75 -2.07 -14.34
C VAL A 151 1.88 -3.08 -14.56
N VAL A 152 1.80 -4.22 -13.88
CA VAL A 152 2.72 -5.33 -14.11
C VAL A 152 2.39 -5.94 -15.49
N PRO A 153 3.32 -5.87 -16.47
CA PRO A 153 3.05 -6.33 -17.82
C PRO A 153 2.94 -7.85 -17.88
N ASN A 154 2.30 -8.34 -18.94
CA ASN A 154 2.21 -9.77 -19.27
C ASN A 154 1.49 -10.67 -18.25
N LEU A 155 0.81 -10.11 -17.24
CA LEU A 155 -0.11 -10.87 -16.39
C LEU A 155 -1.46 -11.10 -17.08
N ALA A 156 -1.93 -10.13 -17.85
CA ALA A 156 -3.20 -10.20 -18.58
C ALA A 156 -3.15 -11.07 -19.86
N THR A 157 -1.96 -11.36 -20.40
CA THR A 157 -1.78 -12.16 -21.62
C THR A 157 -2.02 -13.65 -21.42
N TYR A 158 -2.07 -14.15 -20.18
CA TYR A 158 -2.26 -15.57 -19.88
C TYR A 158 -3.72 -16.00 -19.77
N SER A 159 -4.70 -15.15 -20.16
CA SER A 159 -6.13 -15.47 -20.06
C SER A 159 -6.65 -15.67 -18.63
N GLU A 160 -5.81 -15.51 -17.60
CA GLU A 160 -6.15 -15.77 -16.22
C GLU A 160 -6.00 -14.48 -15.40
N ALA A 161 -7.13 -13.86 -15.06
CA ALA A 161 -7.14 -12.65 -14.27
C ALA A 161 -6.63 -12.95 -12.85
N VAL A 162 -5.75 -12.09 -12.32
CA VAL A 162 -5.29 -12.20 -10.93
C VAL A 162 -6.49 -12.09 -9.99
N LYS A 163 -6.62 -13.05 -9.07
CA LYS A 163 -7.69 -13.10 -8.05
C LYS A 163 -7.24 -12.60 -6.70
N PHE A 164 -6.00 -12.92 -6.34
CA PHE A 164 -5.43 -12.49 -5.07
C PHE A 164 -3.98 -12.08 -5.28
N VAL A 165 -3.57 -11.07 -4.51
CA VAL A 165 -2.18 -10.69 -4.37
C VAL A 165 -1.79 -10.74 -2.89
N ALA A 166 -0.54 -11.13 -2.64
CA ALA A 166 0.14 -11.02 -1.35
C ALA A 166 1.53 -10.43 -1.55
N ALA A 167 2.03 -9.71 -0.56
CA ALA A 167 3.35 -9.10 -0.60
C ALA A 167 4.13 -9.47 0.66
N GLY A 168 5.34 -9.99 0.49
CA GLY A 168 6.32 -10.21 1.55
C GLY A 168 7.38 -9.11 1.57
N GLU A 169 8.43 -9.28 2.38
CA GLU A 169 9.48 -8.26 2.54
C GLU A 169 10.12 -7.86 1.20
N GLY A 170 10.46 -8.85 0.37
CA GLY A 170 11.15 -8.68 -0.91
C GLY A 170 10.51 -9.42 -2.10
N HIS A 171 9.23 -9.80 -2.01
CA HIS A 171 8.54 -10.50 -3.10
C HIS A 171 7.05 -10.16 -3.16
N THR A 172 6.45 -10.33 -4.34
CA THR A 172 5.00 -10.30 -4.56
C THR A 172 4.58 -11.66 -5.09
N ALA A 173 3.54 -12.25 -4.50
CA ALA A 173 2.91 -13.48 -4.97
C ALA A 173 1.50 -13.18 -5.48
N ILE A 174 1.10 -13.86 -6.54
CA ILE A 174 -0.24 -13.75 -7.13
C ILE A 174 -0.88 -15.13 -7.17
N LEU A 175 -2.21 -15.16 -7.09
CA LEU A 175 -3.00 -16.34 -7.38
C LEU A 175 -3.95 -15.99 -8.52
N ASP A 176 -3.86 -16.74 -9.62
CA ASP A 176 -4.70 -16.51 -10.79
C ASP A 176 -6.09 -17.16 -10.67
N SER A 177 -6.92 -16.96 -11.69
CA SER A 177 -8.28 -17.49 -11.74
C SER A 177 -8.38 -19.01 -11.84
N CYS A 178 -7.32 -19.72 -12.24
CA CYS A 178 -7.29 -21.18 -12.23
C CYS A 178 -6.62 -21.76 -10.98
N GLY A 179 -6.18 -20.91 -10.06
CA GLY A 179 -5.55 -21.31 -8.81
C GLY A 179 -4.07 -21.65 -8.94
N LYS A 180 -3.37 -21.17 -9.98
CA LYS A 180 -1.90 -21.26 -10.06
C LYS A 180 -1.27 -20.05 -9.36
N LEU A 181 -0.16 -20.35 -8.69
CA LEU A 181 0.70 -19.40 -7.99
C LEU A 181 1.82 -18.90 -8.91
#